data_AF-A0A9P3ELW0-F1
#
_entry.id   AF-A0A9P3ELW0-F1
#
_cell.length_a   1.000
_cell.length_b   1.000
_cell.length_c   1.000
_cell.angle_alpha   90.00
_cell.angle_beta   90.00
_cell.angle_gamma   90.00
#
_symmetry.space_group_name_H-M   'P 1'
#
loop_
_entity.id
_entity.type
_entity.pdbx_description
1 polymer ?
#
loop_
_entity_poly.entity_id
_entity_poly.type
_entity_poly.pdbx_seq_one_letter_code
_entity_poly.pdbx_strand_id
1 'polypeptide(L)'
;MRASYAAGRRAQLTDPAFLKARPYWKYVHSDLVFEPRAQHVAWDGICLPHDHPFWQTHFAPNGFGCCCRIIAVSAPGKGDITEPPEGWDEIDPATGEQKGIGKGWGYAPGASEEEELRWIAEQKAAKLPGEIATDFLAQVDKAGLGVSAAALEVIKINQLDGSARAFVVGKGRTTGKEYLAIYDEGTGKEVGRYGSGLDNEVGTPKALEPLFLDRDSALVLLHNHADSRSLSKQDLMQLTYPGVKRVVAYGHDRKSVFSATKGAEIDLLPQVKEAAAEECANQLDLLLRRGLNMEGLEAHLLNLGLERAGIIHYDAKLEPKRNRVYIHEKAAIDAAAEEIVRAINRARPARN
;
A
#
# COMPACT_ATOMS: atom_id res chain seq x y z
N MET A 1 -22.90 -9.95 27.26
CA MET A 1 -24.03 -10.33 26.37
C MET A 1 -24.90 -9.14 25.92
N ARG A 2 -25.30 -8.18 26.77
CA ARG A 2 -26.19 -7.06 26.33
C ARG A 2 -25.53 -6.05 25.39
N ALA A 3 -24.25 -5.74 25.57
CA ALA A 3 -23.50 -4.85 24.67
C ALA A 3 -23.43 -5.41 23.23
N SER A 4 -23.11 -6.70 23.08
CA SER A 4 -23.08 -7.38 21.77
C SER A 4 -24.46 -7.42 21.10
N TYR A 5 -25.53 -7.64 21.85
CA TYR A 5 -26.89 -7.54 21.33
C TYR A 5 -27.22 -6.11 20.88
N ALA A 6 -26.84 -5.10 21.67
CA ALA A 6 -27.05 -3.70 21.33
C ALA A 6 -26.25 -3.25 20.11
N ALA A 7 -25.03 -3.74 19.92
CA ALA A 7 -24.24 -3.51 18.71
C ALA A 7 -24.95 -4.07 17.46
N GLY A 8 -25.44 -5.32 17.53
CA GLY A 8 -26.25 -5.90 16.46
C GLY A 8 -27.56 -5.15 16.23
N ARG A 9 -28.19 -4.66 17.30
CA ARG A 9 -29.39 -3.82 17.19
C ARG A 9 -29.08 -2.49 16.51
N ARG A 10 -28.00 -1.81 16.90
CA ARG A 10 -27.55 -0.56 16.28
C ARG A 10 -27.33 -0.75 14.79
N ALA A 11 -26.63 -1.80 14.38
CA ALA A 11 -26.43 -2.14 12.96
C ALA A 11 -27.75 -2.26 12.19
N GLN A 12 -28.79 -2.86 12.79
CA GLN A 12 -30.13 -2.90 12.18
C GLN A 12 -30.79 -1.51 12.12
N LEU A 13 -30.63 -0.69 13.16
CA LEU A 13 -31.24 0.64 13.25
C LEU A 13 -30.58 1.63 12.28
N THR A 14 -29.32 1.42 11.91
CA THR A 14 -28.55 2.27 10.98
C THR A 14 -28.64 1.83 9.52
N ASP A 15 -29.35 0.74 9.21
CA ASP A 15 -29.61 0.34 7.82
C ASP A 15 -30.32 1.48 7.06
N PRO A 16 -29.83 1.91 5.87
CA PRO A 16 -30.39 3.05 5.16
C PRO A 16 -31.87 2.92 4.82
N ALA A 17 -32.35 1.71 4.50
CA ALA A 17 -33.75 1.47 4.21
C ALA A 17 -34.59 1.57 5.50
N PHE A 18 -34.06 1.12 6.62
CA PHE A 18 -34.70 1.22 7.92
C PHE A 18 -34.77 2.67 8.42
N LEU A 19 -33.68 3.44 8.30
CA LEU A 19 -33.64 4.87 8.63
C LEU A 19 -34.63 5.70 7.81
N LYS A 20 -34.77 5.39 6.51
CA LYS A 20 -35.77 6.05 5.64
C LYS A 20 -37.20 5.83 6.13
N ALA A 21 -37.51 4.66 6.68
CA ALA A 21 -38.83 4.33 7.20
C ALA A 21 -39.05 4.81 8.66
N ARG A 22 -37.99 4.85 9.46
CA ARG A 22 -38.02 5.16 10.90
C ARG A 22 -36.84 6.07 11.30
N PRO A 23 -36.88 7.37 10.96
CA PRO A 23 -35.74 8.27 11.10
C PRO A 23 -35.50 8.76 12.55
N TYR A 24 -36.36 8.38 13.50
CA TYR A 24 -36.25 8.77 14.90
C TYR A 24 -35.93 7.56 15.76
N TRP A 25 -35.12 7.77 16.79
CA TRP A 25 -34.82 6.78 17.82
C TRP A 25 -35.45 7.21 19.14
N LYS A 26 -35.96 6.24 19.88
CA LYS A 26 -36.56 6.42 21.20
C LYS A 26 -35.83 5.61 22.25
N TYR A 27 -35.43 6.26 23.33
CA TYR A 27 -34.85 5.64 24.51
C TYR A 27 -35.95 5.01 25.36
N VAL A 28 -35.78 3.73 25.70
CA VAL A 28 -36.75 2.97 26.48
C VAL A 28 -36.07 2.40 27.72
N HIS A 29 -36.49 2.90 28.88
CA HIS A 29 -36.10 2.39 30.18
C HIS A 29 -36.63 0.97 30.41
N SER A 30 -36.02 0.27 31.36
CA SER A 30 -36.41 -1.09 31.72
C SER A 30 -36.50 -1.21 33.24
N ASP A 31 -37.72 -1.45 33.72
CA ASP A 31 -38.03 -1.63 35.15
C ASP A 31 -37.48 -2.96 35.72
N LEU A 32 -36.81 -3.77 34.90
CA LEU A 32 -36.10 -4.98 35.35
C LEU A 32 -34.89 -4.69 36.26
N VAL A 33 -34.41 -3.44 36.31
CA VAL A 33 -33.31 -3.03 37.19
C VAL A 33 -33.92 -2.55 38.51
N PHE A 34 -33.57 -3.19 39.62
CA PHE A 34 -34.13 -2.87 40.94
C PHE A 34 -33.79 -1.45 41.42
N GLU A 35 -32.55 -1.00 41.18
CA GLU A 35 -32.09 0.37 41.46
C GLU A 35 -31.61 1.03 40.17
N PRO A 36 -32.51 1.57 39.34
CA PRO A 36 -32.13 2.24 38.10
C PRO A 36 -31.47 3.58 38.40
N ARG A 37 -30.48 3.97 37.58
CA ARG A 37 -29.90 5.32 37.64
C ARG A 37 -30.99 6.34 37.33
N ALA A 38 -31.10 7.40 38.13
CA ALA A 38 -32.12 8.43 37.96
C ALA A 38 -32.12 9.04 36.54
N GLN A 39 -30.94 9.20 35.95
CA GLN A 39 -30.79 9.67 34.57
C GLN A 39 -31.46 8.73 33.56
N HIS A 40 -31.35 7.41 33.74
CA HIS A 40 -31.92 6.44 32.79
C HIS A 40 -33.45 6.43 32.85
N VAL A 41 -34.04 6.77 34.00
CA VAL A 41 -35.47 6.98 34.16
C VAL A 41 -35.88 8.32 33.53
N ALA A 42 -35.10 9.37 33.74
CA ALA A 42 -35.35 10.69 33.13
C ALA A 42 -35.21 10.68 31.60
N TRP A 43 -34.40 9.77 31.05
CA TRP A 43 -34.26 9.59 29.60
C TRP A 43 -35.37 8.73 28.98
N ASP A 44 -36.23 8.09 29.79
CA ASP A 44 -37.32 7.30 29.24
C ASP A 44 -38.25 8.19 28.42
N GLY A 45 -38.49 7.81 27.17
CA GLY A 45 -39.32 8.59 26.27
C GLY A 45 -38.60 9.67 25.47
N ILE A 46 -37.29 9.88 25.66
CA ILE A 46 -36.49 10.71 24.75
C ILE A 46 -36.58 10.13 23.34
N CYS A 47 -37.08 10.94 22.40
CA CYS A 47 -37.25 10.61 21.00
C CYS A 47 -36.63 11.70 20.12
N LEU A 48 -35.47 11.38 19.53
CA LEU A 48 -34.66 12.32 18.75
C LEU A 48 -34.38 11.76 17.36
N PRO A 49 -34.03 12.60 16.37
CA PRO A 49 -33.49 12.13 15.10
C PRO A 49 -32.34 11.14 15.32
N HIS A 50 -32.24 10.11 14.48
CA HIS A 50 -31.22 9.05 14.58
C HIS A 50 -29.77 9.56 14.59
N ASP A 51 -29.51 10.71 13.96
CA ASP A 51 -28.21 11.37 13.81
C ASP A 51 -27.93 12.41 14.90
N HIS A 52 -28.84 12.58 15.85
CA HIS A 52 -28.65 13.53 16.95
C HIS A 52 -27.42 13.14 17.82
N PRO A 53 -26.54 14.10 18.20
CA PRO A 53 -25.31 13.83 18.96
C PRO A 53 -25.51 13.03 20.26
N PHE A 54 -26.67 13.17 20.90
CA PHE A 54 -27.09 12.38 22.07
C PHE A 54 -26.81 10.88 21.91
N TRP A 55 -27.10 10.31 20.73
CA TRP A 55 -26.95 8.88 20.49
C TRP A 55 -25.51 8.41 20.37
N GLN A 56 -24.53 9.31 20.26
CA GLN A 56 -23.12 8.91 20.21
C GLN A 56 -22.66 8.32 21.55
N THR A 57 -23.23 8.80 22.65
CA THR A 57 -22.84 8.41 24.01
C THR A 57 -23.99 7.75 24.78
N HIS A 58 -25.25 8.10 24.50
CA HIS A 58 -26.42 7.63 25.26
C HIS A 58 -27.15 6.45 24.60
N PHE A 59 -26.47 5.67 23.76
CA PHE A 59 -27.05 4.48 23.13
C PHE A 59 -26.90 3.27 24.06
N ALA A 60 -28.01 2.90 24.71
CA ALA A 60 -28.01 1.84 25.71
C ALA A 60 -27.43 0.50 25.18
N PRO A 61 -26.74 -0.28 26.03
CA PRO A 61 -26.51 -0.06 27.47
C PRO A 61 -25.47 1.00 27.81
N ASN A 62 -25.80 1.86 28.79
CA ASN A 62 -24.94 2.98 29.24
C ASN A 62 -24.09 2.64 30.49
N GLY A 63 -23.80 1.36 30.70
CA GLY A 63 -23.09 0.88 31.90
C GLY A 63 -23.41 -0.57 32.27
N PHE A 64 -22.58 -1.15 33.15
CA PHE A 64 -22.85 -2.46 33.74
C PHE A 64 -24.24 -2.49 34.41
N GLY A 65 -24.97 -3.59 34.19
CA GLY A 65 -26.33 -3.79 34.72
C GLY A 65 -27.45 -3.03 33.99
N CYS A 66 -27.13 -2.15 33.02
CA CYS A 66 -28.15 -1.42 32.27
C CYS A 66 -29.01 -2.37 31.42
N CYS A 67 -30.33 -2.23 31.54
CA CYS A 67 -31.32 -3.01 30.80
C CYS A 67 -32.13 -2.18 29.79
N CYS A 68 -31.82 -0.88 29.66
CA CYS A 68 -32.48 0.02 28.71
C CYS A 68 -32.17 -0.38 27.27
N ARG A 69 -32.98 0.09 26.32
CA ARG A 69 -32.84 -0.21 24.89
C ARG A 69 -33.24 0.98 24.02
N ILE A 70 -32.75 0.98 22.78
CA ILE A 70 -33.15 1.95 21.76
C ILE A 70 -34.09 1.25 20.76
N ILE A 71 -35.20 1.92 20.43
CA ILE A 71 -36.13 1.49 19.38
C ILE A 71 -36.23 2.58 18.30
N ALA A 72 -36.51 2.22 17.05
CA ALA A 72 -36.80 3.20 16.01
C ALA A 72 -38.30 3.40 15.81
N VAL A 73 -38.67 4.66 15.58
CA VAL A 73 -40.03 5.12 15.35
C VAL A 73 -40.09 6.01 14.12
N SER A 74 -41.25 6.08 13.48
CA SER A 74 -41.44 6.92 12.28
C SER A 74 -41.52 8.41 12.61
N ALA A 75 -42.01 8.76 13.79
CA ALA A 75 -42.09 10.11 14.33
C ALA A 75 -42.23 10.05 15.87
N PRO A 76 -41.92 11.14 16.60
CA PRO A 76 -42.20 11.24 18.03
C PRO A 76 -43.68 11.03 18.35
N GLY A 77 -43.97 10.28 19.42
CA GLY A 77 -45.32 10.07 19.93
C GLY A 77 -45.81 11.19 20.85
N LYS A 78 -47.09 11.17 21.21
CA LYS A 78 -47.66 12.11 22.19
C LYS A 78 -47.05 11.87 23.57
N GLY A 79 -46.36 12.87 24.10
CA GLY A 79 -45.68 12.79 25.40
C GLY A 79 -44.22 12.35 25.32
N ASP A 80 -43.68 12.11 24.11
CA ASP A 80 -42.25 11.87 23.95
C ASP A 80 -41.45 13.16 24.14
N ILE A 81 -40.25 13.01 24.72
CA ILE A 81 -39.33 14.11 24.98
C ILE A 81 -38.51 14.34 23.70
N THR A 82 -38.70 15.49 23.05
CA THR A 82 -38.10 15.78 21.72
C THR A 82 -36.83 16.61 21.78
N GLU A 83 -36.37 16.93 22.99
CA GLU A 83 -35.11 17.61 23.26
C GLU A 83 -34.42 16.91 24.44
N PRO A 84 -33.09 16.73 24.42
CA PRO A 84 -32.41 16.12 25.55
C PRO A 84 -32.51 17.04 26.80
N PRO A 85 -32.47 16.47 28.02
CA PRO A 85 -32.57 17.26 29.25
C PRO A 85 -31.39 18.21 29.40
N GLU A 86 -31.57 19.32 30.12
CA GLU A 86 -30.49 20.27 30.42
C GLU A 86 -29.31 19.56 31.11
N GLY A 87 -28.09 19.84 30.63
CA GLY A 87 -26.86 19.25 31.15
C GLY A 87 -26.62 17.79 30.75
N TRP A 88 -27.32 17.26 29.74
CA TRP A 88 -27.12 15.89 29.24
C TRP A 88 -25.70 15.61 28.72
N ASP A 89 -24.99 16.64 28.28
CA ASP A 89 -23.63 16.58 27.74
C ASP A 89 -22.55 16.92 28.78
N GLU A 90 -22.95 17.28 30.00
CA GLU A 90 -22.01 17.57 31.10
C GLU A 90 -21.25 16.31 31.54
N ILE A 91 -19.93 16.45 31.65
CA ILE A 91 -19.04 15.38 32.09
C ILE A 91 -19.09 15.24 33.61
N ASP A 92 -19.30 14.02 34.09
CA ASP A 92 -19.12 13.62 35.47
C ASP A 92 -17.62 13.42 35.76
N PRO A 93 -17.00 14.24 36.64
CA PRO A 93 -15.58 14.12 36.95
C PRO A 93 -15.18 12.76 37.54
N ALA A 94 -16.13 12.02 38.15
CA ALA A 94 -15.85 10.72 38.75
C ALA A 94 -15.69 9.60 37.71
N THR A 95 -16.44 9.67 36.61
CA THR A 95 -16.39 8.66 35.55
C THR A 95 -15.54 9.10 34.36
N GLY A 96 -15.42 10.41 34.13
CA GLY A 96 -14.86 10.99 32.91
C GLY A 96 -15.83 10.93 31.71
N GLU A 97 -17.09 10.58 31.94
CA GLU A 97 -18.15 10.39 30.94
C GLU A 97 -19.34 11.31 31.21
N GLN A 98 -20.34 11.39 30.31
CA GLN A 98 -21.56 12.17 30.60
C GLN A 98 -22.31 11.63 31.83
N LYS A 99 -22.98 12.54 32.56
CA LYS A 99 -23.77 12.19 33.75
C LYS A 99 -24.76 11.05 33.46
N GLY A 100 -24.70 9.99 34.25
CA GLY A 100 -25.56 8.80 34.09
C GLY A 100 -24.95 7.70 33.22
N ILE A 101 -23.78 7.93 32.62
CA ILE A 101 -23.01 6.93 31.88
C ILE A 101 -21.90 6.36 32.76
N GLY A 102 -21.73 5.04 32.75
CA GLY A 102 -20.64 4.38 33.47
C GLY A 102 -19.28 4.64 32.82
N LYS A 103 -18.21 4.72 33.63
CA LYS A 103 -16.83 4.87 33.14
C LYS A 103 -16.49 3.85 32.03
N GLY A 104 -16.06 4.33 30.87
CA GLY A 104 -15.74 3.49 29.71
C GLY A 104 -16.95 3.01 28.91
N TRP A 105 -18.13 3.63 29.10
CA TRP A 105 -19.37 3.35 28.35
C TRP A 105 -19.87 4.56 27.56
N GLY A 106 -19.08 5.63 27.43
CA GLY A 106 -19.42 6.83 26.64
C GLY A 106 -19.32 6.63 25.13
N TYR A 107 -19.83 5.52 24.62
CA TYR A 107 -19.88 5.22 23.19
C TYR A 107 -21.11 4.40 22.87
N ALA A 108 -21.64 4.56 21.65
CA ALA A 108 -22.68 3.68 21.16
C ALA A 108 -22.12 2.30 20.82
N PRO A 109 -22.62 1.20 21.42
CA PRO A 109 -22.17 -0.15 21.11
C PRO A 109 -22.17 -0.45 19.61
N GLY A 110 -21.04 -0.91 19.07
CA GLY A 110 -20.85 -1.16 17.65
C GLY A 110 -20.54 0.08 16.80
N ALA A 111 -20.46 1.29 17.38
CA ALA A 111 -20.04 2.50 16.65
C ALA A 111 -18.52 2.61 16.53
N SER A 112 -17.78 2.20 17.55
CA SER A 112 -16.31 2.24 17.56
C SER A 112 -15.69 1.03 16.88
N GLU A 113 -16.42 -0.08 16.74
CA GLU A 113 -15.86 -1.34 16.23
C GLU A 113 -15.40 -1.21 14.78
N GLU A 114 -16.14 -0.52 13.90
CA GLU A 114 -15.75 -0.43 12.49
C GLU A 114 -14.46 0.37 12.29
N GLU A 115 -14.34 1.53 12.94
CA GLU A 115 -13.14 2.37 12.83
C GLU A 115 -11.94 1.74 13.53
N GLU A 116 -12.16 1.13 14.70
CA GLU A 116 -11.12 0.42 15.44
C GLU A 116 -10.66 -0.84 14.70
N LEU A 117 -11.58 -1.64 14.14
CA LEU A 117 -11.25 -2.82 13.35
C LEU A 117 -10.55 -2.45 12.05
N ARG A 118 -10.96 -1.37 11.38
CA ARG A 118 -10.27 -0.82 10.21
C ARG A 118 -8.85 -0.41 10.57
N TRP A 119 -8.67 0.35 11.66
CA TRP A 119 -7.35 0.74 12.14
C TRP A 119 -6.47 -0.48 12.46
N ILE A 120 -7.00 -1.47 13.18
CA ILE A 120 -6.29 -2.74 13.47
C ILE A 120 -5.91 -3.46 12.18
N ALA A 121 -6.81 -3.52 11.20
CA ALA A 121 -6.57 -4.16 9.92
C ALA A 121 -5.42 -3.45 9.18
N GLU A 122 -5.45 -2.13 9.09
CA GLU A 122 -4.40 -1.36 8.42
C GLU A 122 -3.04 -1.49 9.13
N GLN A 123 -3.01 -1.51 10.47
CA GLN A 123 -1.80 -1.76 11.25
C GLN A 123 -1.23 -3.17 11.03
N LYS A 124 -2.10 -4.16 10.80
CA LYS A 124 -1.66 -5.52 10.43
C LYS A 124 -1.14 -5.54 9.00
N ALA A 125 -1.86 -4.92 8.06
CA ALA A 125 -1.46 -4.84 6.66
C ALA A 125 -0.08 -4.20 6.49
N ALA A 126 0.23 -3.15 7.27
CA ALA A 126 1.52 -2.49 7.28
C ALA A 126 2.71 -3.41 7.67
N LYS A 127 2.43 -4.56 8.30
CA LYS A 127 3.44 -5.56 8.71
C LYS A 127 3.49 -6.77 7.78
N LEU A 128 2.59 -6.87 6.81
CA LEU A 128 2.51 -7.98 5.87
C LEU A 128 3.32 -7.68 4.60
N PRO A 129 3.87 -8.70 3.91
CA PRO A 129 4.44 -8.53 2.58
C PRO A 129 3.42 -7.93 1.60
N GLY A 130 3.85 -7.10 0.65
CA GLY A 130 2.96 -6.26 -0.19
C GLY A 130 1.78 -6.98 -0.86
N GLU A 131 2.00 -8.15 -1.48
CA GLU A 131 0.91 -8.95 -2.08
C GLU A 131 -0.09 -9.43 -1.01
N ILE A 132 0.40 -9.91 0.13
CA ILE A 132 -0.43 -10.39 1.24
C ILE A 132 -1.19 -9.23 1.91
N ALA A 133 -0.53 -8.10 2.10
CA ALA A 133 -1.13 -6.88 2.64
C ALA A 133 -2.28 -6.40 1.75
N THR A 134 -2.07 -6.44 0.43
CA THR A 134 -3.05 -6.05 -0.59
C THR A 134 -4.27 -6.95 -0.56
N ASP A 135 -4.07 -8.27 -0.62
CA ASP A 135 -5.17 -9.24 -0.59
C ASP A 135 -5.95 -9.14 0.72
N PHE A 136 -5.25 -8.96 1.84
CA PHE A 136 -5.87 -8.76 3.14
C PHE A 136 -6.75 -7.50 3.17
N LEU A 137 -6.24 -6.35 2.73
CA LEU A 137 -7.00 -5.10 2.69
C LEU A 137 -8.18 -5.17 1.71
N ALA A 138 -8.04 -5.88 0.58
CA ALA A 138 -9.15 -6.10 -0.34
C ALA A 138 -10.27 -6.95 0.28
N GLN A 139 -9.94 -7.94 1.12
CA GLN A 139 -10.95 -8.69 1.88
C GLN A 139 -11.60 -7.86 2.98
N VAL A 140 -10.84 -6.98 3.64
CA VAL A 140 -11.37 -6.03 4.64
C VAL A 140 -12.38 -5.08 4.00
N ASP A 141 -12.04 -4.52 2.84
CA ASP A 141 -12.95 -3.66 2.07
C ASP A 141 -14.22 -4.42 1.64
N LYS A 142 -14.06 -5.63 1.09
CA LYS A 142 -15.18 -6.50 0.71
C LYS A 142 -16.08 -6.90 1.88
N ALA A 143 -15.53 -6.96 3.10
CA ALA A 143 -16.28 -7.24 4.31
C ALA A 143 -17.11 -6.03 4.81
N GLY A 144 -17.04 -4.88 4.13
CA GLY A 144 -17.84 -3.69 4.44
C GLY A 144 -17.23 -2.77 5.50
N LEU A 145 -16.02 -3.06 5.99
CA LEU A 145 -15.30 -2.19 6.94
C LEU A 145 -14.68 -0.95 6.27
N GLY A 146 -14.53 -1.01 4.94
CA GLY A 146 -13.76 -0.04 4.18
C GLY A 146 -12.28 -0.03 4.56
N VAL A 147 -11.49 0.67 3.75
CA VAL A 147 -10.07 0.95 4.03
C VAL A 147 -9.77 2.40 3.69
N SER A 148 -8.71 2.96 4.25
CA SER A 148 -8.29 4.34 3.97
C SER A 148 -7.92 4.54 2.51
N ALA A 149 -7.97 5.80 2.06
CA ALA A 149 -7.53 6.18 0.71
C ALA A 149 -6.08 5.72 0.43
N ALA A 150 -5.19 5.87 1.41
CA ALA A 150 -3.80 5.41 1.30
C ALA A 150 -3.70 3.88 1.12
N ALA A 151 -4.51 3.11 1.86
CA ALA A 151 -4.58 1.67 1.69
C ALA A 151 -5.13 1.27 0.30
N LEU A 152 -6.14 1.97 -0.20
CA LEU A 152 -6.67 1.77 -1.56
C LEU A 152 -5.62 2.06 -2.64
N GLU A 153 -4.83 3.13 -2.47
CA GLU A 153 -3.74 3.46 -3.38
C GLU A 153 -2.69 2.36 -3.44
N VAL A 154 -2.26 1.84 -2.28
CA VAL A 154 -1.33 0.70 -2.20
C VAL A 154 -1.89 -0.53 -2.90
N ILE A 155 -3.16 -0.87 -2.64
CA ILE A 155 -3.85 -1.99 -3.31
C ILE A 155 -3.83 -1.81 -4.83
N LYS A 156 -4.17 -0.61 -5.30
CA LYS A 156 -4.24 -0.29 -6.72
C LYS A 156 -2.88 -0.39 -7.40
N ILE A 157 -1.83 0.14 -6.77
CA ILE A 157 -0.45 0.06 -7.29
C ILE A 157 0.00 -1.40 -7.37
N ASN A 158 -0.24 -2.21 -6.33
CA ASN A 158 0.14 -3.62 -6.35
C ASN A 158 -0.64 -4.44 -7.39
N GLN A 159 -1.91 -4.12 -7.62
CA GLN A 159 -2.70 -4.73 -8.71
C GLN A 159 -2.16 -4.33 -10.09
N LEU A 160 -1.76 -3.07 -10.28
CA LEU A 160 -1.11 -2.61 -11.51
C LEU A 160 0.21 -3.35 -11.73
N ASP A 161 1.05 -3.48 -10.70
CA ASP A 161 2.31 -4.21 -10.76
C ASP A 161 2.10 -5.67 -11.15
N GLY A 162 1.19 -6.37 -10.47
CA GLY A 162 0.85 -7.76 -10.75
C GLY A 162 0.30 -7.97 -12.17
N SER A 163 -0.58 -7.08 -12.62
CA SER A 163 -1.19 -7.12 -13.96
C SER A 163 -0.17 -6.80 -15.08
N ALA A 164 0.70 -5.84 -14.85
CA ALA A 164 1.79 -5.48 -15.75
C ALA A 164 2.81 -6.63 -15.85
N ARG A 165 3.23 -7.19 -14.71
CA ARG A 165 4.11 -8.37 -14.63
C ARG A 165 3.53 -9.57 -15.36
N ALA A 166 2.25 -9.89 -15.12
CA ALA A 166 1.58 -11.01 -15.77
C ALA A 166 1.58 -10.86 -17.30
N PHE A 167 1.41 -9.63 -17.79
CA PHE A 167 1.48 -9.34 -19.22
C PHE A 167 2.87 -9.48 -19.79
N VAL A 168 3.89 -8.80 -19.23
CA VAL A 168 5.24 -8.83 -19.83
C VAL A 168 5.86 -10.21 -19.77
N VAL A 169 5.73 -10.92 -18.63
CA VAL A 169 6.24 -12.29 -18.50
C VAL A 169 5.41 -13.26 -19.34
N GLY A 170 4.08 -13.14 -19.32
CA GLY A 170 3.18 -14.03 -20.05
C GLY A 170 3.41 -13.94 -21.56
N LYS A 171 3.33 -12.73 -22.13
CA LYS A 171 3.59 -12.49 -23.56
C LYS A 171 5.04 -12.79 -23.93
N GLY A 172 5.97 -12.38 -23.08
CA GLY A 172 7.39 -12.61 -23.30
C GLY A 172 7.70 -14.09 -23.44
N ARG A 173 7.26 -14.93 -22.50
CA ARG A 173 7.49 -16.38 -22.57
C ARG A 173 6.83 -17.06 -23.76
N THR A 174 5.64 -16.60 -24.15
CA THR A 174 4.92 -17.18 -25.29
C THR A 174 5.60 -16.85 -26.62
N THR A 175 6.21 -15.67 -26.74
CA THR A 175 6.72 -15.17 -28.02
C THR A 175 8.25 -15.15 -28.13
N GLY A 176 8.95 -15.31 -27.01
CA GLY A 176 10.41 -15.15 -26.91
C GLY A 176 10.89 -13.69 -26.98
N LYS A 177 9.98 -12.71 -26.95
CA LYS A 177 10.29 -11.27 -27.15
C LYS A 177 10.16 -10.46 -25.87
N GLU A 178 10.72 -9.25 -25.88
CA GLU A 178 10.53 -8.29 -24.80
C GLU A 178 9.23 -7.49 -24.96
N TYR A 179 8.58 -7.24 -23.82
CA TYR A 179 7.39 -6.41 -23.69
C TYR A 179 7.60 -5.42 -22.56
N LEU A 180 6.96 -4.25 -22.68
CA LEU A 180 7.00 -3.18 -21.70
C LEU A 180 5.59 -2.86 -21.22
N ALA A 181 5.43 -2.70 -19.93
CA ALA A 181 4.24 -2.15 -19.29
C ALA A 181 4.65 -0.95 -18.45
N ILE A 182 3.89 0.13 -18.56
CA ILE A 182 4.15 1.38 -17.87
C ILE A 182 2.90 1.77 -17.09
N TYR A 183 3.09 2.10 -15.82
CA TYR A 183 2.09 2.78 -15.00
C TYR A 183 2.72 3.94 -14.25
N ASP A 184 1.89 4.88 -13.82
CA ASP A 184 2.28 5.98 -12.95
C ASP A 184 1.86 5.65 -11.51
N GLU A 185 2.84 5.51 -10.61
CA GLU A 185 2.61 5.13 -9.22
C GLU A 185 2.10 6.30 -8.35
N GLY A 186 2.27 7.54 -8.80
CA GLY A 186 1.77 8.73 -8.11
C GLY A 186 0.26 8.92 -8.31
N THR A 187 -0.26 8.50 -9.47
CA THR A 187 -1.69 8.58 -9.81
C THR A 187 -2.41 7.22 -9.75
N GLY A 188 -1.64 6.12 -9.66
CA GLY A 188 -2.15 4.76 -9.76
C GLY A 188 -2.86 4.51 -11.09
N LYS A 189 -2.34 5.01 -12.21
CA LYS A 189 -2.94 4.83 -13.55
C LYS A 189 -2.02 4.04 -14.46
N GLU A 190 -2.59 3.11 -15.22
CA GLU A 190 -1.88 2.46 -16.32
C GLU A 190 -1.65 3.48 -17.44
N VAL A 191 -0.40 3.58 -17.90
CA VAL A 191 0.01 4.48 -18.99
C VAL A 191 -0.03 3.73 -20.32
N GLY A 192 0.41 2.47 -20.35
CA GLY A 192 0.24 1.63 -21.52
C GLY A 192 1.08 0.35 -21.51
N ARG A 193 0.85 -0.48 -22.53
CA ARG A 193 1.50 -1.77 -22.74
C ARG A 193 1.98 -1.86 -24.18
N TYR A 194 3.22 -2.29 -24.36
CA TYR A 194 3.94 -2.22 -25.62
C TYR A 194 4.70 -3.51 -25.89
N GLY A 195 4.84 -3.85 -27.17
CA GLY A 195 5.77 -4.86 -27.67
C GLY A 195 6.42 -4.30 -28.93
N SER A 196 7.73 -4.40 -29.05
CA SER A 196 8.46 -3.84 -30.20
C SER A 196 8.43 -4.74 -31.43
N GLY A 197 8.14 -6.02 -31.25
CA GLY A 197 8.34 -7.04 -32.28
C GLY A 197 9.81 -7.36 -32.56
N LEU A 198 10.76 -6.69 -31.91
CA LEU A 198 12.20 -6.99 -31.91
C LEU A 198 12.52 -7.99 -30.79
N ASP A 199 13.62 -8.72 -30.92
CA ASP A 199 13.89 -9.86 -30.03
C ASP A 199 14.31 -9.41 -28.61
N ASN A 200 15.07 -8.32 -28.46
CA ASN A 200 15.78 -7.95 -27.21
C ASN A 200 15.70 -6.47 -26.80
N GLU A 201 14.69 -5.72 -27.29
CA GLU A 201 14.49 -4.32 -26.87
C GLU A 201 13.03 -3.93 -27.03
N VAL A 202 12.50 -3.12 -26.11
CA VAL A 202 11.29 -2.31 -26.35
C VAL A 202 11.64 -0.83 -26.28
N GLY A 203 11.65 -0.17 -27.44
CA GLY A 203 11.86 1.27 -27.50
C GLY A 203 10.74 2.01 -26.78
N THR A 204 11.07 3.13 -26.12
CA THR A 204 10.09 4.00 -25.49
C THR A 204 9.22 4.66 -26.55
N PRO A 205 7.89 4.50 -26.51
CA PRO A 205 7.00 5.14 -27.48
C PRO A 205 7.15 6.66 -27.42
N LYS A 206 7.46 7.31 -28.55
CA LYS A 206 7.61 8.77 -28.62
C LYS A 206 6.43 9.55 -28.05
N ALA A 207 5.22 8.99 -28.13
CA ALA A 207 4.01 9.59 -27.55
C ALA A 207 4.08 9.78 -26.03
N LEU A 208 4.96 9.05 -25.33
CA LEU A 208 5.13 9.16 -23.89
C LEU A 208 6.23 10.13 -23.47
N GLU A 209 6.98 10.70 -24.42
CA GLU A 209 8.08 11.64 -24.12
C GLU A 209 7.67 12.80 -23.18
N PRO A 210 6.46 13.40 -23.30
CA PRO A 210 6.02 14.41 -22.34
C PRO A 210 5.95 13.90 -20.89
N LEU A 211 5.48 12.66 -20.66
CA LEU A 211 5.40 12.07 -19.32
C LEU A 211 6.79 11.71 -18.76
N PHE A 212 7.72 11.34 -19.63
CA PHE A 212 9.09 11.03 -19.23
C PHE A 212 9.83 12.30 -18.78
N LEU A 213 9.55 13.44 -19.43
CA LEU A 213 10.15 14.73 -19.12
C LEU A 213 9.43 15.49 -17.99
N ASP A 214 8.22 15.10 -17.65
CA ASP A 214 7.47 15.67 -16.54
C ASP A 214 8.04 15.20 -15.17
N ARG A 215 8.32 16.16 -14.28
CA ARG A 215 8.88 15.89 -12.94
C ARG A 215 7.83 15.39 -11.95
N ASP A 216 6.56 15.69 -12.21
CA ASP A 216 5.43 15.31 -11.35
C ASP A 216 4.97 13.88 -11.65
N SER A 217 5.29 13.37 -12.85
CA SER A 217 5.09 11.98 -13.20
C SER A 217 5.96 11.04 -12.34
N ALA A 218 5.40 9.87 -12.02
CA ALA A 218 6.03 8.85 -11.21
C ALA A 218 5.99 7.49 -11.92
N LEU A 219 6.63 7.41 -13.08
CA LEU A 219 6.54 6.26 -13.98
C LEU A 219 7.35 5.07 -13.48
N VAL A 220 6.72 3.89 -13.53
CA VAL A 220 7.35 2.59 -13.30
C VAL A 220 7.34 1.81 -14.62
N LEU A 221 8.52 1.42 -15.09
CA LEU A 221 8.72 0.70 -16.34
C LEU A 221 8.99 -0.77 -16.03
N LEU A 222 8.06 -1.66 -16.38
CA LEU A 222 8.17 -3.10 -16.16
C LEU A 222 8.38 -3.79 -17.50
N HIS A 223 9.42 -4.61 -17.62
CA HIS A 223 9.68 -5.40 -18.82
C HIS A 223 10.21 -6.79 -18.49
N ASN A 224 10.40 -7.62 -19.51
CA ASN A 224 10.92 -8.97 -19.36
C ASN A 224 12.22 -9.17 -20.13
N HIS A 225 13.12 -9.99 -19.62
CA HIS A 225 14.33 -10.43 -20.31
C HIS A 225 14.23 -11.92 -20.62
N ALA A 226 14.26 -12.27 -21.91
CA ALA A 226 14.11 -13.65 -22.37
C ALA A 226 15.29 -14.54 -21.92
N ASP A 227 16.49 -14.00 -21.93
CA ASP A 227 17.73 -14.63 -21.42
C ASP A 227 17.89 -14.47 -19.89
N SER A 228 16.95 -13.81 -19.22
CA SER A 228 17.01 -13.50 -17.78
C SER A 228 18.26 -12.71 -17.35
N ARG A 229 18.87 -11.93 -18.26
CA ARG A 229 19.97 -11.02 -17.91
C ARG A 229 19.50 -9.92 -16.97
N SER A 230 20.44 -9.25 -16.30
CA SER A 230 20.15 -8.06 -15.47
C SER A 230 19.83 -6.84 -16.36
N LEU A 231 19.42 -5.71 -15.75
CA LEU A 231 19.21 -4.43 -16.43
C LEU A 231 20.48 -4.02 -17.20
N SER A 232 20.31 -3.72 -18.48
CA SER A 232 21.34 -3.23 -19.39
C SER A 232 21.61 -1.74 -19.20
N LYS A 233 22.68 -1.24 -19.84
CA LYS A 233 22.97 0.18 -19.91
C LYS A 233 21.79 0.97 -20.49
N GLN A 234 21.11 0.43 -21.51
CA GLN A 234 19.95 1.07 -22.14
C GLN A 234 18.75 1.17 -21.17
N ASP A 235 18.54 0.16 -20.34
CA ASP A 235 17.45 0.15 -19.36
C ASP A 235 17.71 1.20 -18.27
N LEU A 236 18.95 1.27 -17.77
CA LEU A 236 19.35 2.24 -16.76
C LEU A 236 19.29 3.68 -17.27
N MET A 237 19.54 3.90 -18.57
CA MET A 237 19.39 5.24 -19.17
C MET A 237 17.96 5.76 -19.09
N GLN A 238 16.93 4.92 -18.89
CA GLN A 238 15.57 5.42 -18.68
C GLN A 238 15.45 6.20 -17.36
N LEU A 239 16.28 5.91 -16.36
CA LEU A 239 16.25 6.61 -15.07
C LEU A 239 16.76 8.06 -15.15
N THR A 240 17.41 8.47 -16.25
CA THR A 240 17.81 9.87 -16.44
C THR A 240 16.64 10.77 -16.80
N TYR A 241 15.52 10.21 -17.27
CA TYR A 241 14.28 10.95 -17.48
C TYR A 241 13.66 11.32 -16.13
N PRO A 242 13.31 12.60 -15.88
CA PRO A 242 12.84 13.07 -14.57
C PRO A 242 11.59 12.32 -14.07
N GLY A 243 10.65 11.99 -14.97
CA GLY A 243 9.39 11.31 -14.65
C GLY A 243 9.51 9.82 -14.38
N VAL A 244 10.62 9.18 -14.76
CA VAL A 244 10.84 7.74 -14.52
C VAL A 244 11.42 7.51 -13.13
N LYS A 245 10.71 6.80 -12.26
CA LYS A 245 11.16 6.52 -10.88
C LYS A 245 11.83 5.17 -10.73
N ARG A 246 11.31 4.16 -11.43
CA ARG A 246 11.73 2.77 -11.27
C ARG A 246 11.67 2.01 -12.59
N VAL A 247 12.69 1.18 -12.81
CA VAL A 247 12.76 0.25 -13.93
C VAL A 247 12.88 -1.17 -13.35
N VAL A 248 12.05 -2.09 -13.81
CA VAL A 248 12.00 -3.48 -13.34
C VAL A 248 12.05 -4.43 -14.52
N ALA A 249 12.94 -5.42 -14.48
CA ALA A 249 13.05 -6.51 -15.43
C ALA A 249 12.74 -7.86 -14.77
N TYR A 250 11.88 -8.66 -15.40
CA TYR A 250 11.58 -10.02 -14.99
C TYR A 250 12.24 -11.04 -15.90
N GLY A 251 13.04 -11.93 -15.32
CA GLY A 251 13.65 -13.05 -16.03
C GLY A 251 12.64 -14.14 -16.39
N HIS A 252 12.86 -14.80 -17.53
CA HIS A 252 12.06 -15.96 -17.94
C HIS A 252 12.36 -17.21 -17.11
N ASP A 253 13.45 -17.24 -16.34
CA ASP A 253 13.83 -18.27 -15.36
C ASP A 253 12.89 -18.40 -14.14
N ARG A 254 11.78 -17.64 -14.12
CA ARG A 254 10.67 -17.66 -13.13
C ARG A 254 10.96 -17.00 -11.81
N LYS A 255 12.21 -16.77 -11.43
CA LYS A 255 12.54 -16.25 -10.10
C LYS A 255 13.41 -15.00 -10.14
N SER A 256 14.10 -14.73 -11.24
CA SER A 256 14.94 -13.54 -11.35
C SER A 256 14.10 -12.29 -11.55
N VAL A 257 14.38 -11.27 -10.74
CA VAL A 257 13.80 -9.93 -10.81
C VAL A 257 14.91 -8.93 -10.56
N PHE A 258 15.01 -7.93 -11.41
CA PHE A 258 16.00 -6.87 -11.30
C PHE A 258 15.28 -5.54 -11.27
N SER A 259 15.60 -4.68 -10.32
CA SER A 259 14.98 -3.37 -10.18
C SER A 259 16.04 -2.31 -9.97
N ALA A 260 15.86 -1.15 -10.58
CA ALA A 260 16.68 0.02 -10.31
C ALA A 260 15.81 1.28 -10.12
N THR A 261 16.19 2.12 -9.17
CA THR A 261 15.70 3.49 -9.00
C THR A 261 16.86 4.48 -9.02
N LYS A 262 16.56 5.77 -8.97
CA LYS A 262 17.57 6.83 -9.03
C LYS A 262 18.39 6.89 -7.75
N GLY A 263 19.71 6.83 -7.87
CA GLY A 263 20.63 7.18 -6.78
C GLY A 263 20.81 8.70 -6.68
N ALA A 264 21.53 9.14 -5.65
CA ALA A 264 21.80 10.56 -5.42
C ALA A 264 22.58 11.24 -6.55
N GLU A 265 23.36 10.45 -7.32
CA GLU A 265 24.21 10.94 -8.40
C GLU A 265 23.76 10.47 -9.80
N ILE A 266 22.47 10.17 -9.97
CA ILE A 266 21.90 9.69 -11.24
C ILE A 266 22.24 10.57 -12.46
N ASP A 267 22.34 11.88 -12.26
CA ASP A 267 22.64 12.86 -13.32
C ASP A 267 24.05 12.68 -13.92
N LEU A 268 24.93 11.93 -13.25
CA LEU A 268 26.26 11.56 -13.74
C LEU A 268 26.27 10.28 -14.60
N LEU A 269 25.17 9.51 -14.64
CA LEU A 269 25.10 8.26 -15.39
C LEU A 269 25.53 8.43 -16.86
N PRO A 270 25.06 9.45 -17.62
CA PRO A 270 25.49 9.65 -19.01
C PRO A 270 27.00 9.80 -19.21
N GLN A 271 27.69 10.42 -18.24
CA GLN A 271 29.11 10.76 -18.28
C GLN A 271 29.98 9.58 -17.86
N VAL A 272 29.53 8.77 -16.89
CA VAL A 272 30.34 7.69 -16.30
C VAL A 272 30.04 6.31 -16.88
N LYS A 273 28.91 6.12 -17.60
CA LYS A 273 28.47 4.81 -18.09
C LYS A 273 29.47 4.08 -18.98
N GLU A 274 30.22 4.80 -19.82
CA GLU A 274 31.16 4.16 -20.74
C GLU A 274 32.40 3.65 -20.00
N ALA A 275 32.95 4.46 -19.09
CA ALA A 275 34.06 4.05 -18.23
C ALA A 275 33.68 2.88 -17.30
N ALA A 276 32.45 2.90 -16.77
CA ALA A 276 31.93 1.81 -15.95
C ALA A 276 31.79 0.51 -16.75
N ALA A 277 31.27 0.59 -17.98
CA ALA A 277 31.10 -0.56 -18.86
C ALA A 277 32.44 -1.15 -19.32
N GLU A 278 33.40 -0.30 -19.66
CA GLU A 278 34.76 -0.72 -20.05
C GLU A 278 35.46 -1.45 -18.89
N GLU A 279 35.45 -0.87 -17.69
CA GLU A 279 36.04 -1.54 -16.51
C GLU A 279 35.29 -2.83 -16.16
N CYS A 280 33.96 -2.85 -16.29
CA CYS A 280 33.16 -4.05 -16.09
C CYS A 280 33.59 -5.19 -17.03
N ALA A 281 33.80 -4.90 -18.32
CA ALA A 281 34.27 -5.88 -19.29
C ALA A 281 35.66 -6.42 -18.92
N ASN A 282 36.58 -5.55 -18.47
CA ASN A 282 37.92 -5.95 -18.01
C ASN A 282 37.84 -6.88 -16.78
N GLN A 283 37.05 -6.51 -15.78
CA GLN A 283 36.88 -7.34 -14.58
C GLN A 283 36.18 -8.66 -14.88
N LEU A 284 35.23 -8.67 -15.81
CA LEU A 284 34.56 -9.89 -16.25
C LEU A 284 35.54 -10.88 -16.90
N ASP A 285 36.44 -10.42 -17.77
CA ASP A 285 37.49 -11.27 -18.36
C ASP A 285 38.39 -11.89 -17.27
N LEU A 286 38.77 -11.12 -16.25
CA LEU A 286 39.55 -11.63 -15.12
C LEU A 286 38.80 -12.70 -14.32
N LEU A 287 37.51 -12.49 -14.06
CA LEU A 287 36.66 -13.47 -13.35
C LEU A 287 36.47 -14.75 -14.18
N LEU A 288 36.25 -14.63 -15.49
CA LEU A 288 36.13 -15.77 -16.40
C LEU A 288 37.42 -16.61 -16.45
N ARG A 289 38.59 -15.96 -16.52
CA ARG A 289 39.91 -16.65 -16.47
C ARG A 289 40.16 -17.38 -15.17
N ARG A 290 39.53 -16.95 -14.07
CA ARG A 290 39.55 -17.62 -12.76
C ARG A 290 38.57 -18.79 -12.67
N GLY A 291 37.77 -19.05 -13.71
CA GLY A 291 36.79 -20.13 -13.77
C GLY A 291 35.38 -19.73 -13.32
N LEU A 292 35.12 -18.45 -13.02
CA LEU A 292 33.79 -17.98 -12.66
C LEU A 292 32.95 -17.86 -13.94
N ASN A 293 31.99 -18.77 -14.12
CA ASN A 293 31.03 -18.72 -15.22
C ASN A 293 29.60 -18.56 -14.66
N MET A 294 29.05 -17.35 -14.82
CA MET A 294 27.68 -17.04 -14.42
C MET A 294 27.00 -16.26 -15.55
N GLU A 295 25.93 -16.83 -16.08
CA GLU A 295 25.15 -16.21 -17.16
C GLU A 295 24.57 -14.85 -16.72
N GLY A 296 24.72 -13.84 -17.58
CA GLY A 296 24.29 -12.47 -17.31
C GLY A 296 25.06 -11.75 -16.21
N LEU A 297 26.25 -12.25 -15.81
CA LEU A 297 27.07 -11.61 -14.78
C LEU A 297 27.51 -10.20 -15.18
N GLU A 298 27.81 -9.95 -16.45
CA GLU A 298 28.26 -8.64 -16.93
C GLU A 298 27.32 -7.49 -16.52
N ALA A 299 26.05 -7.59 -16.90
CA ALA A 299 25.05 -6.59 -16.56
C ALA A 299 24.81 -6.51 -15.05
N HIS A 300 24.88 -7.63 -14.33
CA HIS A 300 24.73 -7.64 -12.88
C HIS A 300 25.90 -6.92 -12.18
N LEU A 301 27.13 -7.19 -12.63
CA LEU A 301 28.36 -6.60 -12.11
C LEU A 301 28.42 -5.09 -12.37
N LEU A 302 28.04 -4.65 -13.58
CA LEU A 302 27.90 -3.23 -13.90
C LEU A 302 26.95 -2.53 -12.93
N ASN A 303 25.79 -3.12 -12.67
CA ASN A 303 24.77 -2.54 -11.80
C ASN A 303 25.22 -2.49 -10.33
N LEU A 304 25.96 -3.49 -9.86
CA LEU A 304 26.61 -3.47 -8.54
C LEU A 304 27.63 -2.34 -8.42
N GLY A 305 28.42 -2.07 -9.46
CA GLY A 305 29.37 -0.96 -9.48
C GLY A 305 28.67 0.40 -9.43
N LEU A 306 27.60 0.57 -10.23
CA LEU A 306 26.80 1.80 -10.25
C LEU A 306 26.05 2.06 -8.93
N GLU A 307 25.54 1.01 -8.28
CA GLU A 307 24.95 1.06 -6.93
C GLU A 307 25.95 1.64 -5.92
N ARG A 308 27.14 1.05 -5.84
CA ARG A 308 28.16 1.44 -4.86
C ARG A 308 28.71 2.83 -5.11
N ALA A 309 28.67 3.28 -6.37
CA ALA A 309 29.02 4.64 -6.73
C ALA A 309 27.91 5.67 -6.44
N GLY A 310 26.73 5.24 -5.98
CA GLY A 310 25.58 6.10 -5.66
C GLY A 310 24.82 6.62 -6.88
N ILE A 311 25.05 6.03 -8.07
CA ILE A 311 24.42 6.45 -9.33
C ILE A 311 22.98 5.93 -9.41
N ILE A 312 22.76 4.69 -9.00
CA ILE A 312 21.45 4.02 -8.93
C ILE A 312 21.23 3.42 -7.55
N HIS A 313 19.98 3.07 -7.26
CA HIS A 313 19.62 2.10 -6.23
C HIS A 313 19.17 0.80 -6.91
N TYR A 314 19.89 -0.29 -6.73
CA TYR A 314 19.75 -1.54 -7.45
C TYR A 314 19.42 -2.71 -6.52
N ASP A 315 18.32 -3.40 -6.81
CA ASP A 315 17.91 -4.63 -6.15
C ASP A 315 17.84 -5.78 -7.16
N ALA A 316 18.33 -6.95 -6.74
CA ALA A 316 18.33 -8.14 -7.57
C ALA A 316 17.92 -9.35 -6.75
N LYS A 317 16.81 -9.95 -7.16
CA LYS A 317 16.46 -11.32 -6.78
C LYS A 317 16.95 -12.24 -7.90
N LEU A 318 17.87 -13.15 -7.59
CA LEU A 318 18.36 -14.12 -8.55
C LEU A 318 17.62 -15.46 -8.42
N GLU A 319 17.47 -16.18 -9.53
CA GLU A 319 17.07 -17.58 -9.51
C GLU A 319 18.01 -18.40 -8.60
N PRO A 320 17.50 -19.35 -7.79
CA PRO A 320 18.28 -20.06 -6.77
C PRO A 320 19.62 -20.67 -7.21
N LYS A 321 19.72 -21.22 -8.42
CA LYS A 321 21.00 -21.77 -8.93
C LYS A 321 21.99 -20.65 -9.20
N ARG A 322 21.56 -19.57 -9.87
CA ARG A 322 22.38 -18.37 -10.10
C ARG A 322 22.81 -17.73 -8.79
N ASN A 323 21.89 -17.63 -7.84
CA ASN A 323 22.16 -17.07 -6.51
C ASN A 323 23.21 -17.87 -5.73
N ARG A 324 23.23 -19.20 -5.86
CA ARG A 324 24.25 -20.03 -5.22
C ARG A 324 25.66 -19.75 -5.76
N VAL A 325 25.79 -19.58 -7.07
CA VAL A 325 27.07 -19.20 -7.69
C VAL A 325 27.49 -17.82 -7.22
N TYR A 326 26.58 -16.84 -7.25
CA TYR A 326 26.82 -15.50 -6.75
C TYR A 326 27.30 -15.48 -5.29
N ILE A 327 26.61 -16.20 -4.40
CA ILE A 327 27.00 -16.27 -2.97
C ILE A 327 28.38 -16.90 -2.79
N HIS A 328 28.70 -17.96 -3.55
CA HIS A 328 30.00 -18.62 -3.46
C HIS A 328 31.14 -17.69 -3.91
N GLU A 329 30.90 -16.90 -4.95
CA GLU A 329 31.89 -16.03 -5.58
C GLU A 329 31.80 -14.57 -5.12
N LYS A 330 31.00 -14.30 -4.09
CA LYS A 330 30.60 -12.95 -3.70
C LYS A 330 31.80 -12.04 -3.46
N ALA A 331 32.85 -12.53 -2.79
CA ALA A 331 34.04 -11.74 -2.52
C ALA A 331 34.77 -11.29 -3.79
N ALA A 332 34.85 -12.15 -4.81
CA ALA A 332 35.48 -11.82 -6.09
C ALA A 332 34.63 -10.82 -6.90
N ILE A 333 33.31 -11.04 -6.92
CA ILE A 333 32.35 -10.12 -7.57
C ILE A 333 32.35 -8.76 -6.86
N ASP A 334 32.41 -8.74 -5.53
CA ASP A 334 32.49 -7.51 -4.75
C ASP A 334 33.76 -6.74 -5.06
N ALA A 335 34.92 -7.41 -5.14
CA ALA A 335 36.17 -6.76 -5.49
C ALA A 335 36.15 -6.18 -6.91
N ALA A 336 35.58 -6.91 -7.87
CA ALA A 336 35.39 -6.42 -9.23
C ALA A 336 34.47 -5.18 -9.29
N ALA A 337 33.40 -5.17 -8.50
CA ALA A 337 32.51 -4.01 -8.40
C ALA A 337 33.22 -2.78 -7.81
N GLU A 338 34.16 -2.95 -6.87
CA GLU A 338 34.99 -1.83 -6.37
C GLU A 338 35.90 -1.24 -7.45
N GLU A 339 36.46 -2.06 -8.35
CA GLU A 339 37.26 -1.53 -9.46
C GLU A 339 36.41 -0.69 -10.43
N ILE A 340 35.16 -1.10 -10.67
CA ILE A 340 34.20 -0.29 -11.44
C ILE A 340 33.93 1.05 -10.73
N VAL A 341 33.76 1.06 -9.40
CA VAL A 341 33.63 2.31 -8.63
C VAL A 341 34.86 3.20 -8.80
N ARG A 342 36.08 2.64 -8.77
CA ARG A 342 37.30 3.41 -9.04
C ARG A 342 37.31 4.01 -10.45
N ALA A 343 36.89 3.25 -11.46
CA ALA A 343 36.79 3.75 -12.83
C ALA A 343 35.77 4.88 -12.96
N ILE A 344 34.59 4.73 -12.34
CA ILE A 344 33.56 5.78 -12.27
C ILE A 344 34.14 7.04 -11.63
N ASN A 345 34.82 6.91 -10.50
CA ASN A 345 35.40 8.05 -9.78
C ASN A 345 36.48 8.78 -10.60
N ARG A 346 37.27 8.07 -11.41
CA ARG A 346 38.23 8.68 -12.36
C ARG A 346 37.53 9.41 -13.50
N ALA A 347 36.37 8.94 -13.93
CA ALA A 347 35.60 9.51 -15.03
C ALA A 347 34.67 10.67 -14.60
N ARG A 348 34.54 10.95 -13.29
CA ARG A 348 33.72 12.06 -12.80
C ARG A 348 34.26 13.39 -13.36
N PRO A 349 33.38 14.28 -13.85
CA PRO A 349 33.80 15.63 -14.21
C PRO A 349 34.34 16.36 -12.98
N ALA A 350 35.34 17.23 -13.18
CA ALA A 350 35.87 18.05 -12.11
C ALA A 350 34.72 18.84 -11.45
N ARG A 351 34.67 18.85 -10.12
CA ARG A 351 33.72 19.69 -9.38
C ARG A 351 34.11 21.15 -9.63
N ASN A 352 33.25 21.88 -10.35
CA ASN A 352 33.37 23.34 -10.53
C ASN A 352 33.10 24.09 -9.23
#